data_AF-Q2U983-F1
#
_entry.id   AF-Q2U983-F1
#
_cell.length_a   1.000
_cell.length_b   1.000
_cell.length_c   1.000
_cell.angle_alpha   90.00
_cell.angle_beta   90.00
_cell.angle_gamma   90.00
#
_symmetry.space_group_name_H-M   'P 1'
#
loop_
_entity.id
_entity.type
_entity.pdbx_description
1 polymer ?
#
loop_
_entity_poly.entity_id
_entity_poly.type
_entity_poly.pdbx_seq_one_letter_code
_entity_poly.pdbx_strand_id
1 'polypeptide(L)'
;MGSVLASYKSAFEASLTSQVLQTPGSAESLYPTQLVGQFNGYIMDICNLIWRNRGLNGEDPNALGCLIPAPTIAALTQYVRDATDSARERKREAAFTYNLSSIFSLSHNVALCNMSAACFADIEEESDLSENQPRLKRPVTQKALSALEKEGGIKVAWQEYRVRMLDWLEATGSIGIGSLMRSTMKALRKE
;
A
#
# COMPACT_ATOMS: atom_id res chain seq x y z
N MET A 1 -11.19 5.49 6.50
CA MET A 1 -10.98 4.06 6.83
C MET A 1 -9.65 3.83 7.55
N GLY A 2 -8.50 4.25 7.00
CA GLY A 2 -7.19 4.09 7.67
C GLY A 2 -7.07 4.78 9.04
N SER A 3 -7.68 5.94 9.22
CA SER A 3 -7.71 6.67 10.50
C SER A 3 -8.41 5.87 11.61
N VAL A 4 -9.57 5.27 11.31
CA VAL A 4 -10.32 4.44 12.26
C VAL A 4 -9.47 3.25 12.71
N LEU A 5 -8.80 2.57 11.78
CA LEU A 5 -7.93 1.43 12.10
C LEU A 5 -6.71 1.85 12.92
N ALA A 6 -6.10 2.99 12.60
CA ALA A 6 -5.02 3.54 13.41
C ALA A 6 -5.48 3.84 14.85
N SER A 7 -6.67 4.44 15.02
CA SER A 7 -7.25 4.70 16.34
C SER A 7 -7.52 3.43 17.14
N TYR A 8 -8.11 2.40 16.53
CA TYR A 8 -8.32 1.11 17.21
C TYR A 8 -6.99 0.44 17.58
N LYS A 9 -5.98 0.48 16.70
CA LYS A 9 -4.63 -0.03 17.02
C LYS A 9 -4.05 0.66 18.25
N SER A 10 -4.08 2.00 18.28
CA SER A 10 -3.60 2.77 19.42
C SER A 10 -4.39 2.47 20.69
N ALA A 11 -5.70 2.29 20.61
CA ALA A 11 -6.53 1.91 21.76
C ALA A 11 -6.18 0.51 22.29
N PHE A 12 -5.96 -0.47 21.42
CA PHE A 12 -5.49 -1.80 21.82
C PHE A 12 -4.12 -1.73 22.48
N GLU A 13 -3.16 -1.00 21.91
CA GLU A 13 -1.82 -0.80 22.50
C GLU A 13 -1.90 -0.12 23.88
N ALA A 14 -2.76 0.89 24.03
CA ALA A 14 -2.98 1.58 25.31
C ALA A 14 -3.62 0.63 26.35
N SER A 15 -4.56 -0.21 25.94
CA SER A 15 -5.20 -1.19 26.85
C SER A 15 -4.22 -2.23 27.38
N LEU A 16 -3.21 -2.61 26.58
CA LEU A 16 -2.17 -3.55 26.99
C LEU A 16 -1.14 -2.94 27.94
N THR A 17 -0.99 -1.61 27.97
CA THR A 17 0.00 -0.91 28.78
C THR A 17 -0.60 -0.20 30.00
N SER A 18 -1.91 -0.01 30.06
CA SER A 18 -2.60 0.70 31.12
C SER A 18 -2.76 -0.14 32.39
N GLN A 19 -2.17 0.31 33.50
CA GLN A 19 -2.34 -0.30 34.83
C GLN A 19 -3.76 -0.16 35.40
N VAL A 20 -4.55 0.80 34.89
CA VAL A 20 -5.94 1.04 35.33
C VAL A 20 -6.90 0.10 34.61
N LEU A 21 -6.62 -0.22 33.33
CA LEU A 21 -7.43 -1.12 32.52
C LEU A 21 -7.04 -2.60 32.71
N GLN A 22 -5.84 -2.85 33.25
CA GLN A 22 -5.46 -4.17 33.73
C GLN A 22 -6.04 -4.38 35.14
N THR A 23 -6.99 -5.30 35.27
CA THR A 23 -7.60 -5.61 36.57
C THR A 23 -6.55 -6.28 37.47
N PRO A 24 -6.19 -5.71 38.64
CA PRO A 24 -5.20 -6.30 39.53
C PRO A 24 -5.64 -7.70 39.99
N GLY A 25 -4.87 -8.73 39.65
CA GLY A 25 -5.15 -10.12 40.04
C GLY A 25 -6.01 -10.92 39.05
N SER A 26 -6.44 -10.33 37.93
CA SER A 26 -7.07 -11.07 36.82
C SER A 26 -6.04 -11.33 35.72
N ALA A 27 -5.99 -12.56 35.20
CA ALA A 27 -5.23 -12.89 34.00
C ALA A 27 -5.93 -12.46 32.70
N GLU A 28 -7.15 -11.94 32.79
CA GLU A 28 -7.96 -11.56 31.63
C GLU A 28 -7.60 -10.14 31.15
N SER A 29 -7.07 -10.06 29.93
CA SER A 29 -6.91 -8.81 29.21
C SER A 29 -8.27 -8.20 28.86
N LEU A 30 -8.35 -6.87 28.81
CA LEU A 30 -9.59 -6.13 28.46
C LEU A 30 -10.20 -6.60 27.13
N TYR A 31 -9.36 -7.04 26.19
CA TYR A 31 -9.77 -7.61 24.92
C TYR A 31 -9.27 -9.05 24.78
N PRO A 32 -10.09 -9.98 24.25
CA PRO A 32 -9.63 -11.35 23.97
C PRO A 32 -8.48 -11.36 22.96
N THR A 33 -7.48 -12.22 23.19
CA THR A 33 -6.32 -12.39 22.30
C THR A 33 -6.73 -12.70 20.86
N GLN A 34 -7.81 -13.48 20.67
CA GLN A 34 -8.34 -13.80 19.35
C GLN A 34 -8.83 -12.55 18.60
N LEU A 35 -9.50 -11.63 19.29
CA LEU A 35 -10.00 -10.38 18.70
C LEU A 35 -8.82 -9.52 18.24
N VAL A 36 -7.81 -9.35 19.10
CA VAL A 36 -6.60 -8.57 18.80
C VAL A 36 -5.81 -9.20 17.65
N GLY A 37 -5.68 -10.53 17.65
CA GLY A 37 -5.04 -11.28 16.57
C GLY A 37 -5.75 -11.10 15.23
N GLN A 38 -7.09 -11.18 15.21
CA GLN A 38 -7.89 -10.97 14.01
C GLN A 38 -7.76 -9.54 13.49
N PHE A 39 -7.78 -8.55 14.39
CA PHE A 39 -7.58 -7.15 14.04
C PHE A 39 -6.19 -6.89 13.43
N ASN A 40 -5.13 -7.49 13.99
CA ASN A 40 -3.79 -7.44 13.42
C ASN A 40 -3.77 -8.04 12.01
N GLY A 41 -4.52 -9.13 11.78
CA GLY A 41 -4.75 -9.71 10.46
C GLY A 41 -5.28 -8.70 9.44
N TYR A 42 -6.31 -7.92 9.80
CA TYR A 42 -6.88 -6.87 8.93
C TYR A 42 -5.87 -5.77 8.61
N ILE A 43 -5.08 -5.36 9.61
CA ILE A 43 -4.03 -4.38 9.40
C ILE A 43 -2.98 -4.89 8.41
N MET A 44 -2.58 -6.15 8.55
CA MET A 44 -1.61 -6.78 7.65
C MET A 44 -2.14 -6.89 6.23
N ASP A 45 -3.42 -7.21 6.05
CA ASP A 45 -4.08 -7.21 4.75
C ASP A 45 -4.01 -5.84 4.06
N ILE A 46 -4.30 -4.76 4.79
CA ILE A 46 -4.21 -3.39 4.24
C ILE A 46 -2.76 -3.01 3.92
N CYS A 47 -1.82 -3.37 4.79
CA CYS A 47 -0.39 -3.18 4.51
C CYS A 47 0.02 -3.96 3.25
N ASN A 48 -0.52 -5.15 3.02
CA ASN A 48 -0.25 -5.96 1.85
C ASN A 48 -0.84 -5.36 0.57
N LEU A 49 -2.06 -4.81 0.63
CA LEU A 49 -2.75 -4.14 -0.48
C LEU A 49 -2.13 -2.81 -0.90
N ILE A 50 -1.62 -2.03 0.06
CA ILE A 50 -1.16 -0.66 -0.19
C ILE A 50 0.36 -0.60 -0.28
N TRP A 51 1.06 -1.26 0.66
CA TRP A 51 2.49 -1.04 0.85
C TRP A 51 3.37 -2.22 0.42
N ARG A 52 3.10 -3.44 0.86
CA ARG A 52 4.02 -4.57 0.66
C ARG A 52 3.91 -5.21 -0.73
N ASN A 53 2.93 -4.80 -1.55
CA ASN A 53 2.63 -5.37 -2.87
C ASN A 53 2.38 -6.89 -2.81
N ARG A 54 1.65 -7.32 -1.77
CA ARG A 54 1.30 -8.73 -1.50
C ARG A 54 -0.22 -8.88 -1.35
N GLY A 55 -0.98 -8.02 -2.01
CA GLY A 55 -2.44 -7.97 -1.92
C GLY A 55 -3.08 -9.32 -2.24
N LEU A 56 -4.08 -9.70 -1.46
CA LEU A 56 -4.81 -10.97 -1.58
C LEU A 56 -3.93 -12.24 -1.49
N ASN A 57 -2.68 -12.13 -1.04
CA ASN A 57 -1.85 -13.31 -0.81
C ASN A 57 -2.30 -14.01 0.50
N GLY A 58 -2.71 -15.29 0.40
CA GLY A 58 -3.08 -16.14 1.53
C GLY A 58 -1.92 -16.86 2.23
N GLU A 59 -0.68 -16.67 1.78
CA GLU A 59 0.53 -17.31 2.35
C GLU A 59 1.10 -16.56 3.55
N ASP A 60 0.68 -15.31 3.81
CA ASP A 60 1.17 -14.54 4.95
C ASP A 60 0.49 -15.01 6.23
N PRO A 61 1.20 -15.65 7.18
CA PRO A 61 0.59 -16.18 8.39
C PRO A 61 0.03 -15.09 9.32
N ASN A 62 0.41 -13.82 9.11
CA ASN A 62 -0.07 -12.70 9.90
C ASN A 62 -1.21 -11.93 9.23
N ALA A 63 -1.68 -12.37 8.05
CA ALA A 63 -2.74 -11.73 7.29
C ALA A 63 -3.94 -12.69 7.14
N LEU A 64 -5.09 -12.17 6.71
CA LEU A 64 -6.32 -12.96 6.54
C LEU A 64 -6.75 -13.07 5.07
N GLY A 65 -5.91 -12.61 4.13
CA GLY A 65 -6.20 -12.65 2.70
C GLY A 65 -7.39 -11.77 2.33
N CYS A 66 -7.65 -10.71 3.10
CA CYS A 66 -8.84 -9.88 3.01
C CYS A 66 -10.14 -10.67 3.19
N LEU A 67 -10.09 -11.81 3.88
CA LEU A 67 -11.19 -12.77 4.05
C LEU A 67 -11.75 -13.31 2.72
N ILE A 68 -10.99 -13.23 1.64
CA ILE A 68 -11.42 -13.73 0.33
C ILE A 68 -11.17 -15.24 0.27
N PRO A 69 -12.17 -16.06 -0.10
CA PRO A 69 -11.99 -17.50 -0.23
C PRO A 69 -10.90 -17.85 -1.27
N ALA A 70 -10.10 -18.88 -0.97
CA ALA A 70 -9.03 -19.34 -1.87
C ALA A 70 -9.50 -19.65 -3.31
N PRO A 71 -10.70 -20.25 -3.56
CA PRO A 71 -11.20 -20.43 -4.92
C PRO A 71 -11.40 -19.11 -5.68
N THR A 72 -11.83 -18.05 -4.99
CA THR A 72 -12.00 -16.72 -5.58
C THR A 72 -10.66 -16.10 -5.93
N ILE A 73 -9.65 -16.24 -5.07
CA ILE A 73 -8.28 -15.78 -5.34
C ILE A 73 -7.69 -16.51 -6.56
N ALA A 74 -7.91 -17.82 -6.67
CA ALA A 74 -7.48 -18.61 -7.81
C ALA A 74 -8.15 -18.16 -9.11
N ALA A 75 -9.47 -17.93 -9.10
CA ALA A 75 -10.21 -17.43 -10.25
C ALA A 75 -9.75 -16.03 -10.68
N LEU A 76 -9.53 -15.11 -9.73
CA LEU A 76 -9.00 -13.78 -10.01
C LEU A 76 -7.57 -13.82 -10.55
N THR A 77 -6.74 -14.72 -10.02
CA THR A 77 -5.37 -14.92 -10.51
C THR A 77 -5.38 -15.40 -11.96
N GLN A 78 -6.25 -16.35 -12.29
CA GLN A 78 -6.41 -16.84 -13.65
C GLN A 78 -6.89 -15.73 -14.59
N TYR A 79 -7.92 -14.98 -14.18
CA TYR A 79 -8.45 -13.86 -14.96
C TYR A 79 -7.37 -12.80 -15.27
N VAL A 80 -6.55 -12.41 -14.29
CA VAL A 80 -5.47 -11.43 -14.50
C VAL A 80 -4.41 -11.96 -15.47
N ARG A 81 -4.09 -13.25 -15.41
CA ARG A 81 -3.18 -13.90 -16.36
C ARG A 81 -3.74 -13.87 -17.77
N ASP A 82 -4.98 -14.33 -17.95
CA ASP A 82 -5.65 -14.37 -19.26
C ASP A 82 -5.76 -12.97 -19.88
N ALA A 83 -6.10 -11.96 -19.07
CA ALA A 83 -6.16 -10.57 -19.51
C ALA A 83 -4.79 -10.02 -19.94
N THR A 84 -3.73 -10.41 -19.23
CA THR A 84 -2.35 -10.02 -19.53
C THR A 84 -1.86 -10.67 -20.83
N ASP A 85 -2.14 -11.95 -21.03
CA ASP A 85 -1.74 -12.67 -22.24
C ASP A 85 -2.51 -12.17 -23.47
N SER A 86 -3.82 -11.93 -23.33
CA SER A 86 -4.64 -11.30 -24.37
C SER A 86 -4.19 -9.87 -24.74
N ALA A 87 -3.56 -9.15 -23.81
CA ALA A 87 -3.00 -7.82 -24.07
C ALA A 87 -1.66 -7.89 -24.81
N ARG A 88 -0.84 -8.90 -24.52
CA ARG A 88 0.43 -9.18 -25.23
C ARG A 88 0.21 -9.52 -26.70
N GLU A 89 -0.77 -10.38 -26.99
CA GLU A 89 -1.11 -10.79 -28.35
C GLU A 89 -1.51 -9.60 -29.25
N ARG A 90 -2.17 -8.61 -28.66
CA ARG A 90 -2.62 -7.40 -29.37
C ARG A 90 -1.52 -6.37 -29.65
N LYS A 91 -0.24 -6.67 -29.34
CA LYS A 91 0.93 -5.78 -29.53
C LYS A 91 0.72 -4.34 -29.04
N ARG A 92 -0.10 -4.12 -28.01
CA ARG A 92 -0.14 -2.81 -27.36
C ARG A 92 1.25 -2.58 -26.77
N GLU A 93 1.91 -1.50 -27.18
CA GLU A 93 3.34 -1.17 -26.98
C GLU A 93 3.86 -1.18 -25.53
N ALA A 94 3.00 -1.50 -24.55
CA ALA A 94 3.34 -1.65 -23.16
C ALA A 94 2.65 -2.89 -22.57
N ALA A 95 3.05 -4.08 -23.01
CA ALA A 95 2.58 -5.33 -22.40
C ALA A 95 3.20 -5.52 -20.99
N PHE A 96 2.75 -4.73 -20.03
CA PHE A 96 3.07 -4.95 -18.63
C PHE A 96 2.45 -6.25 -18.18
N THR A 97 3.28 -7.08 -17.54
CA THR A 97 2.84 -8.36 -17.01
C THR A 97 2.34 -8.13 -15.60
N TYR A 98 1.01 -8.13 -15.46
CA TYR A 98 0.39 -8.01 -14.15
C TYR A 98 0.21 -9.39 -13.54
N ASN A 99 0.54 -9.49 -12.26
CA ASN A 99 0.03 -10.56 -11.41
C ASN A 99 -0.97 -9.95 -10.41
N LEU A 100 -1.80 -10.80 -9.80
CA LEU A 100 -2.86 -10.35 -8.89
C LEU A 100 -2.32 -9.48 -7.75
N SER A 101 -1.15 -9.79 -7.18
CA SER A 101 -0.58 -8.99 -6.10
C SER A 101 -0.09 -7.62 -6.57
N SER A 102 0.42 -7.52 -7.80
CA SER A 102 1.03 -6.30 -8.35
C SER A 102 0.04 -5.21 -8.74
N ILE A 103 -1.23 -5.56 -8.94
CA ILE A 103 -2.30 -4.57 -9.16
C ILE A 103 -2.72 -3.85 -7.87
N PHE A 104 -2.31 -4.37 -6.72
CA PHE A 104 -2.50 -3.75 -5.41
C PHE A 104 -1.20 -3.09 -4.95
N SER A 105 -1.12 -1.79 -5.18
CA SER A 105 -0.05 -0.93 -4.65
C SER A 105 -0.56 0.50 -4.55
N LEU A 106 0.20 1.36 -3.87
CA LEU A 106 -0.04 2.81 -3.86
C LEU A 106 -0.33 3.40 -5.26
N SER A 107 0.34 2.89 -6.30
CA SER A 107 0.29 3.48 -7.64
C SER A 107 -0.71 2.81 -8.59
N HIS A 108 -1.09 1.56 -8.34
CA HIS A 108 -2.05 0.82 -9.18
C HIS A 108 -3.42 0.59 -8.53
N ASN A 109 -3.54 0.81 -7.22
CA ASN A 109 -4.82 0.66 -6.55
C ASN A 109 -5.83 1.66 -7.13
N VAL A 110 -7.00 1.17 -7.54
CA VAL A 110 -8.05 1.97 -8.19
C VAL A 110 -8.47 3.19 -7.36
N ALA A 111 -8.39 3.11 -6.03
CA ALA A 111 -8.72 4.23 -5.15
C ALA A 111 -7.60 5.28 -5.06
N LEU A 112 -6.36 4.93 -5.41
CA LEU A 112 -5.17 5.77 -5.19
C LEU A 112 -4.44 6.16 -6.48
N CYS A 113 -4.73 5.54 -7.62
CA CYS A 113 -3.98 5.73 -8.86
C CYS A 113 -3.95 7.19 -9.33
N ASN A 114 -5.06 7.91 -9.20
CA ASN A 114 -5.13 9.33 -9.57
C ASN A 114 -4.34 10.21 -8.59
N MET A 115 -4.39 9.90 -7.30
CA MET A 115 -3.59 10.60 -6.28
C MET A 115 -2.10 10.33 -6.47
N SER A 116 -1.74 9.10 -6.82
CA SER A 116 -0.37 8.71 -7.19
C SER A 116 0.13 9.50 -8.41
N ALA A 117 -0.71 9.67 -9.43
CA ALA A 117 -0.36 10.45 -10.62
C ALA A 117 -0.19 11.94 -10.29
N ALA A 118 -1.12 12.51 -9.52
CA ALA A 118 -1.03 13.91 -9.07
C ALA A 118 0.23 14.16 -8.21
N CYS A 119 0.46 13.31 -7.21
CA CYS A 119 1.66 13.39 -6.37
C CYS A 119 2.96 13.35 -7.20
N PHE A 120 3.03 12.51 -8.24
CA PHE A 120 4.22 12.45 -9.09
C PHE A 120 4.34 13.66 -10.04
N ALA A 121 3.21 14.22 -10.50
CA ALA A 121 3.22 15.46 -11.27
C ALA A 121 3.79 16.63 -10.45
N ASP A 122 3.41 16.74 -9.18
CA ASP A 122 3.96 17.75 -8.26
C ASP A 122 5.48 17.56 -8.07
N ILE A 123 5.96 16.32 -7.94
CA ILE A 123 7.39 16.00 -7.87
C ILE A 123 8.13 16.46 -9.14
N GLU A 124 7.53 16.25 -10.31
CA GLU A 124 8.10 16.71 -11.59
C GLU A 124 8.12 18.23 -11.70
N GLU A 125 7.10 18.92 -11.18
CA GLU A 125 7.01 20.39 -11.17
C GLU A 125 8.04 21.02 -10.22
N GLU A 126 8.20 20.46 -9.02
CA GLU A 126 9.19 20.90 -8.03
C GLU A 126 10.65 20.70 -8.48
N SER A 127 10.87 19.89 -9.50
CA SER A 127 12.22 19.54 -9.98
C SER A 127 12.71 20.43 -11.13
N ASP A 128 12.01 21.53 -11.44
CA ASP A 128 12.34 22.50 -12.48
C ASP A 128 12.70 21.83 -13.83
N LEU A 129 11.97 20.78 -14.19
CA LEU A 129 12.22 20.05 -15.43
C LEU A 129 11.99 20.98 -16.63
N SER A 130 12.96 21.01 -17.55
CA SER A 130 12.80 21.70 -18.83
C SER A 130 11.64 21.10 -19.63
N GLU A 131 10.98 21.89 -20.48
CA GLU A 131 9.84 21.42 -21.29
C GLU A 131 10.17 20.20 -22.17
N ASN A 132 11.45 20.02 -22.53
CA ASN A 132 11.92 18.92 -23.37
C ASN A 132 12.28 17.65 -22.61
N GLN A 133 12.30 17.66 -21.27
CA GLN A 133 12.61 16.48 -20.49
C GLN A 133 11.44 15.49 -20.45
N PRO A 134 11.70 14.17 -20.53
CA PRO A 134 10.65 13.16 -20.43
C PRO A 134 9.89 13.24 -19.11
N ARG A 135 8.57 13.11 -19.20
CA ARG A 135 7.64 13.03 -18.08
C ARG A 135 6.95 11.67 -18.03
N LEU A 136 6.54 11.26 -16.84
CA LEU A 136 5.94 9.96 -16.63
C LEU A 136 4.47 9.94 -17.06
N LYS A 137 4.15 9.15 -18.10
CA LYS A 137 2.78 9.00 -18.64
C LYS A 137 2.08 7.70 -18.22
N ARG A 138 2.61 7.01 -17.21
CA ARG A 138 2.17 5.67 -16.79
C ARG A 138 2.17 5.57 -15.27
N PRO A 139 1.45 4.60 -14.66
CA PRO A 139 1.48 4.41 -13.22
C PRO A 139 2.90 4.32 -12.68
N VAL A 140 3.15 5.00 -11.57
CA VAL A 140 4.48 5.04 -10.96
C VAL A 140 4.83 3.65 -10.47
N THR A 141 5.91 3.09 -10.98
CA THR A 141 6.45 1.80 -10.52
C THR A 141 7.95 1.90 -10.48
N GLN A 142 8.59 1.01 -9.72
CA GLN A 142 10.05 0.93 -9.74
C GLN A 142 10.61 0.80 -11.17
N LYS A 143 9.99 -0.03 -12.02
CA LYS A 143 10.40 -0.18 -13.43
C LYS A 143 10.17 1.11 -14.23
N ALA A 144 9.07 1.81 -14.01
CA ALA A 144 8.75 3.04 -14.73
C ALA A 144 9.67 4.20 -14.31
N LEU A 145 10.02 4.30 -13.03
CA LEU A 145 11.02 5.26 -12.54
C LEU A 145 12.41 4.98 -13.11
N SER A 146 12.84 3.72 -13.11
CA SER A 146 14.12 3.34 -13.72
C SER A 146 14.15 3.56 -15.24
N ALA A 147 13.01 3.46 -15.93
CA ALA A 147 12.93 3.79 -17.35
C ALA A 147 13.00 5.32 -17.56
N LEU A 148 12.27 6.09 -16.75
CA LEU A 148 12.28 7.55 -16.80
C LEU A 148 13.68 8.13 -16.59
N GLU A 149 14.42 7.62 -15.60
CA GLU A 149 15.82 8.02 -15.36
C GLU A 149 16.71 7.73 -16.58
N LYS A 150 16.54 6.58 -17.23
CA LYS A 150 17.30 6.22 -18.45
C LYS A 150 16.95 7.07 -19.66
N GLU A 151 15.71 7.53 -19.75
CA GLU A 151 15.24 8.43 -20.79
C GLU A 151 15.72 9.87 -20.56
N GLY A 152 16.31 10.18 -19.40
CA GLY A 152 16.81 11.52 -19.05
C GLY A 152 15.79 12.39 -18.29
N GLY A 153 14.72 11.78 -17.80
CA GLY A 153 13.76 12.42 -16.89
C GLY A 153 14.27 12.47 -15.44
N ILE A 154 13.40 12.87 -14.53
CA ILE A 154 13.72 12.98 -13.11
C ILE A 154 14.17 11.63 -12.51
N LYS A 155 15.20 11.68 -11.68
CA LYS A 155 15.68 10.56 -10.88
C LYS A 155 15.02 10.57 -9.50
N VAL A 156 14.15 9.60 -9.24
CA VAL A 156 13.51 9.41 -7.93
C VAL A 156 13.63 7.94 -7.53
N ALA A 157 14.13 7.67 -6.33
CA ALA A 157 14.19 6.30 -5.84
C ALA A 157 12.78 5.76 -5.52
N TRP A 158 12.54 4.45 -5.74
CA TRP A 158 11.21 3.88 -5.52
C TRP A 158 10.70 4.05 -4.07
N GLN A 159 11.56 3.87 -3.07
CA GLN A 159 11.16 4.06 -1.67
C GLN A 159 10.93 5.52 -1.32
N GLU A 160 11.74 6.42 -1.87
CA GLU A 160 11.59 7.86 -1.71
C GLU A 160 10.23 8.34 -2.24
N TYR A 161 9.88 7.94 -3.47
CA TYR A 161 8.58 8.23 -4.06
C TYR A 161 7.42 7.77 -3.15
N ARG A 162 7.50 6.53 -2.63
CA ARG A 162 6.42 5.98 -1.80
C ARG A 162 6.26 6.73 -0.48
N VAL A 163 7.36 7.14 0.14
CA VAL A 163 7.30 7.97 1.36
C VAL A 163 6.72 9.34 1.02
N ARG A 164 7.17 9.96 -0.08
CA ARG A 164 6.66 11.24 -0.55
C ARG A 164 5.16 11.20 -0.85
N MET A 165 4.66 10.08 -1.38
CA MET A 165 3.22 9.89 -1.55
C MET A 165 2.47 9.84 -0.21
N LEU A 166 3.03 9.24 0.85
CA LEU A 166 2.39 9.28 2.17
C LEU A 166 2.36 10.71 2.73
N ASP A 167 3.46 11.46 2.59
CA ASP A 167 3.52 12.86 3.03
C ASP A 167 2.56 13.75 2.22
N TRP A 168 2.47 13.52 0.90
CA TRP A 168 1.53 14.23 0.02
C TRP A 168 0.06 13.93 0.36
N LEU A 169 -0.26 12.67 0.66
CA LEU A 169 -1.59 12.28 1.15
C LEU A 169 -1.92 12.97 2.48
N GLU A 170 -0.96 13.05 3.41
CA GLU A 170 -1.12 13.78 4.67
C GLU A 170 -1.37 15.28 4.42
N ALA A 171 -0.57 15.92 3.56
CA ALA A 171 -0.68 17.34 3.22
C ALA A 171 -2.00 17.71 2.53
N THR A 172 -2.55 16.80 1.71
CA THR A 172 -3.85 16.97 1.04
C THR A 172 -5.05 16.56 1.90
N GLY A 173 -4.83 16.22 3.18
CA GLY A 173 -5.89 15.92 4.16
C GLY A 173 -6.26 14.44 4.27
N SER A 174 -5.67 13.56 3.46
CA SER A 174 -5.83 12.10 3.54
C SER A 174 -4.85 11.46 4.55
N ILE A 175 -4.96 11.87 5.82
CA ILE A 175 -4.02 11.51 6.89
C ILE A 175 -4.06 10.01 7.27
N GLY A 176 -5.22 9.35 7.08
CA GLY A 176 -5.47 8.01 7.62
C GLY A 176 -4.55 6.90 7.08
N ILE A 177 -4.13 6.98 5.81
CA ILE A 177 -3.23 5.97 5.22
C ILE A 177 -1.82 6.13 5.77
N GLY A 178 -1.31 7.37 5.79
CA GLY A 178 0.01 7.70 6.36
C GLY A 178 0.09 7.29 7.83
N SER A 179 -0.88 7.71 8.65
CA SER A 179 -0.97 7.34 10.07
C SER A 179 -0.95 5.81 10.28
N LEU A 180 -1.77 5.06 9.53
CA LEU A 180 -1.79 3.60 9.64
C LEU A 180 -0.42 3.01 9.27
N MET A 181 0.14 3.37 8.11
CA MET A 181 1.41 2.83 7.64
C MET A 181 2.56 3.11 8.61
N ARG A 182 2.65 4.34 9.16
CA ARG A 182 3.71 4.69 10.13
C ARG A 182 3.53 3.98 11.46
N SER A 183 2.29 3.76 11.90
CA SER A 183 2.01 3.04 13.15
C SER A 183 2.39 1.56 13.07
N THR A 184 2.31 0.95 11.88
CA THR A 184 2.48 -0.50 11.67
C THR A 184 3.87 -0.87 11.16
N MET A 185 4.42 -0.10 10.23
CA MET A 185 5.71 -0.36 9.61
C MET A 185 6.83 0.33 10.38
N LYS A 186 7.72 -0.45 11.01
CA LYS A 186 8.88 0.09 11.75
C LYS A 186 9.73 1.05 10.91
N ALA A 187 9.94 0.72 9.63
CA ALA A 187 10.75 1.51 8.71
C ALA A 187 10.14 2.89 8.33
N LEU A 188 8.87 3.14 8.69
CA LEU A 188 8.17 4.39 8.37
C LEU A 188 7.87 5.25 9.59
N ARG A 189 8.24 4.79 10.79
CA ARG A 189 8.03 5.56 12.02
C ARG A 189 8.85 6.85 11.94
N LYS A 190 8.17 7.99 12.04
CA LYS A 190 8.82 9.28 12.32
C LYS A 190 9.15 9.28 13.82
N GLU A 191 10.35 9.72 14.17
CA GLU A 191 10.75 9.94 15.58
C GLU A 191 9.88 11.01 16.24
#